data_AF-A0A953ND70-F1
#
_entry.id   AF-A0A953ND70-F1
#
_cell.length_a   1.000
_cell.length_b   1.000
_cell.length_c   1.000
_cell.angle_alpha   90.00
_cell.angle_beta   90.00
_cell.angle_gamma   90.00
#
_symmetry.space_group_name_H-M   'P 1'
#
loop_
_entity.id
_entity.type
_entity.pdbx_description
1 polymer ?
#
loop_
_entity_poly.entity_id
_entity_poly.type
_entity_poly.pdbx_seq_one_letter_code
_entity_poly.pdbx_strand_id
1 'polypeptide(L)'
;MTSKKLFAGRKIVIATMHKKDRVIAPLLEEQLGVTAVIADDLNTDKFGTFSGEIKRAGNQLEVAKKKAYAAMKLTNTDMAIASEGSFGAHPSIPFIQSNLELILFIDKKNTLEIRGHHRTSETNMDGAYVTSVDEAVNFAIKHNFPEFGIILKSGKKSKFEIYKNISTLDELSYRAKKMLSRPFVKKIFIETDMRAHKNPIRMKAIEKATIDLLKNIQSVCPECKTPGFVAVDFEKGLPCSLCKIPTDLPIYDIYHCEKCGFSTQKPVTKYGDLADPKYCGHCNP
;
A
#
# COMPACT_ATOMS: atom_id res chain seq x y z
N MET A 1 -20.26 2.32 22.82
CA MET A 1 -19.03 1.51 23.03
C MET A 1 -17.92 2.12 22.20
N THR A 2 -16.77 2.44 22.78
CA THR A 2 -15.59 2.85 22.00
C THR A 2 -15.01 1.63 21.28
N SER A 3 -14.54 1.78 20.05
CA SER A 3 -13.91 0.69 19.27
C SER A 3 -12.80 -0.02 20.05
N LYS A 4 -12.03 0.70 20.87
CA LYS A 4 -11.01 0.14 21.78
C LYS A 4 -11.56 -0.94 22.72
N LYS A 5 -12.77 -0.79 23.28
CA LYS A 5 -13.38 -1.81 24.15
C LYS A 5 -13.74 -3.10 23.41
N LEU A 6 -13.98 -3.03 22.09
CA LEU A 6 -14.37 -4.19 21.28
C LEU A 6 -13.19 -5.13 20.99
N PHE A 7 -11.98 -4.57 20.92
CA PHE A 7 -10.77 -5.29 20.52
C PHE A 7 -9.78 -5.52 21.65
N ALA A 8 -9.82 -4.71 22.71
CA ALA A 8 -8.84 -4.76 23.80
C ALA A 8 -8.67 -6.17 24.39
N GLY A 9 -7.41 -6.53 24.67
CA GLY A 9 -7.02 -7.83 25.24
C GLY A 9 -7.02 -9.00 24.25
N ARG A 10 -7.42 -8.79 22.98
CA ARG A 10 -7.39 -9.82 21.94
C ARG A 10 -6.07 -9.80 21.17
N LYS A 11 -5.72 -10.94 20.57
CA LYS A 11 -4.56 -11.06 19.68
C LYS A 11 -4.93 -10.67 18.26
N ILE A 12 -4.05 -9.95 17.58
CA ILE A 12 -4.16 -9.65 16.15
C ILE A 12 -2.91 -10.11 15.42
N VAL A 13 -3.07 -10.89 14.35
CA VAL A 13 -1.91 -11.31 13.54
C VAL A 13 -1.62 -10.31 12.44
N ILE A 14 -0.36 -9.91 12.28
CA ILE A 14 0.10 -9.10 11.16
C ILE A 14 0.67 -10.02 10.09
N ALA A 15 0.01 -10.09 8.94
CA ALA A 15 0.39 -10.90 7.79
C ALA A 15 1.56 -10.27 7.01
N THR A 16 2.78 -10.44 7.52
CA THR A 16 4.00 -9.82 6.97
C THR A 16 5.21 -10.76 6.97
N MET A 17 6.05 -10.68 5.93
CA MET A 17 7.39 -11.30 5.87
C MET A 17 8.56 -10.31 6.02
N HIS A 18 8.27 -9.01 6.16
CA HIS A 18 9.28 -7.97 5.90
C HIS A 18 9.25 -6.83 6.90
N LYS A 19 9.21 -7.15 8.21
CA LYS A 19 9.39 -6.17 9.29
C LYS A 19 8.37 -5.02 9.28
N LYS A 20 7.26 -5.17 8.56
CA LYS A 20 6.17 -4.17 8.47
C LYS A 20 5.45 -4.00 9.81
N ASP A 21 5.45 -5.05 10.62
CA ASP A 21 5.03 -5.08 12.01
C ASP A 21 5.64 -3.93 12.82
N ARG A 22 6.88 -3.51 12.55
CA ARG A 22 7.54 -2.41 13.27
C ARG A 22 6.80 -1.08 13.24
N VAL A 23 6.08 -0.78 12.15
CA VAL A 23 5.28 0.46 12.02
C VAL A 23 3.79 0.22 12.22
N ILE A 24 3.34 -1.04 12.14
CA ILE A 24 1.92 -1.39 12.27
C ILE A 24 1.57 -1.73 13.72
N ALA A 25 2.35 -2.61 14.37
CA ALA A 25 2.04 -3.15 15.70
C ALA A 25 1.91 -2.05 16.76
N PRO A 26 2.86 -1.10 16.92
CA PRO A 26 2.76 -0.10 17.99
C PRO A 26 1.47 0.72 17.92
N LEU A 27 1.06 1.10 16.70
CA LEU A 27 -0.17 1.86 16.46
C LEU A 27 -1.42 1.07 16.84
N LEU A 28 -1.47 -0.22 16.52
CA LEU A 28 -2.61 -1.08 16.85
C LEU A 28 -2.71 -1.33 18.35
N GLU A 29 -1.59 -1.64 19.00
CA GLU A 29 -1.53 -1.93 20.43
C GLU A 29 -1.95 -0.71 21.25
N GLU A 30 -1.46 0.47 20.89
CA GLU A 30 -1.80 1.74 21.55
C GLU A 30 -3.30 2.09 21.37
N GLN A 31 -3.79 2.06 20.13
CA GLN A 31 -5.11 2.60 19.78
C GLN A 31 -6.25 1.61 20.02
N LEU A 32 -6.00 0.30 19.86
CA LEU A 32 -7.02 -0.74 20.00
C LEU A 32 -6.85 -1.60 21.26
N GLY A 33 -5.71 -1.53 21.95
CA GLY A 33 -5.44 -2.34 23.14
C GLY A 33 -5.28 -3.84 22.85
N VAL A 34 -4.99 -4.19 21.59
CA VAL A 34 -4.71 -5.56 21.15
C VAL A 34 -3.27 -5.95 21.46
N THR A 35 -2.94 -7.23 21.33
CA THR A 35 -1.56 -7.71 21.28
C THR A 35 -1.24 -8.16 19.86
N ALA A 36 -0.24 -7.53 19.24
CA ALA A 36 0.17 -7.89 17.89
C ALA A 36 1.03 -9.16 17.92
N VAL A 37 0.75 -10.09 17.01
CA VAL A 37 1.56 -11.29 16.77
C VAL A 37 1.95 -11.39 15.31
N ILE A 38 3.05 -12.07 15.03
CA ILE A 38 3.55 -12.29 13.67
C ILE A 38 3.37 -13.77 13.32
N ALA A 39 3.10 -14.08 12.06
CA ALA A 39 3.07 -15.45 11.55
C ALA A 39 4.43 -15.80 10.94
N ASP A 40 5.33 -16.40 11.75
CA ASP A 40 6.72 -16.65 11.37
C ASP A 40 6.88 -17.52 10.10
N ASP A 41 5.96 -18.48 9.89
CA ASP A 41 5.97 -19.40 8.73
C ASP A 41 5.18 -18.91 7.51
N LEU A 42 4.69 -17.67 7.53
CA LEU A 42 3.86 -17.16 6.44
C LEU A 42 4.72 -16.76 5.22
N ASN A 43 4.75 -17.59 4.18
CA ASN A 43 5.32 -17.19 2.90
C ASN A 43 4.33 -16.33 2.07
N THR A 44 4.38 -15.01 2.26
CA THR A 44 3.60 -14.03 1.51
C THR A 44 4.00 -13.82 0.04
N ASP A 45 5.22 -14.22 -0.36
CA ASP A 45 5.68 -14.10 -1.75
C ASP A 45 4.88 -15.01 -2.69
N LYS A 46 4.26 -16.08 -2.16
CA LYS A 46 3.30 -16.95 -2.88
C LYS A 46 2.13 -16.18 -3.49
N PHE A 47 1.80 -15.00 -2.97
CA PHE A 47 0.70 -14.17 -3.46
C PHE A 47 1.15 -13.06 -4.44
N GLY A 48 2.45 -12.95 -4.71
CA GLY A 48 3.05 -11.97 -5.60
C GLY A 48 4.28 -11.29 -4.98
N THR A 49 5.26 -10.95 -5.82
CA THR A 49 6.54 -10.35 -5.41
C THR A 49 6.77 -8.99 -6.07
N PHE A 50 7.30 -8.01 -5.34
CA PHE A 50 7.65 -6.69 -5.90
C PHE A 50 8.75 -6.75 -6.98
N SER A 51 9.62 -7.73 -6.92
CA SER A 51 10.71 -7.96 -7.89
C SER A 51 10.27 -8.67 -9.18
N GLY A 52 8.99 -9.08 -9.26
CA GLY A 52 8.36 -9.57 -10.48
C GLY A 52 8.50 -11.07 -10.79
N GLU A 53 9.08 -11.87 -9.89
CA GLU A 53 9.18 -13.33 -10.08
C GLU A 53 7.81 -14.00 -10.09
N ILE A 54 6.99 -13.72 -9.07
CA ILE A 54 5.63 -14.23 -8.92
C ILE A 54 4.65 -13.11 -9.24
N LYS A 55 3.77 -13.36 -10.23
CA LYS A 55 2.70 -12.42 -10.58
C LYS A 55 1.70 -12.34 -9.45
N ARG A 56 1.15 -11.14 -9.23
CA ARG A 56 0.04 -10.91 -8.31
C ARG A 56 -1.20 -11.69 -8.78
N ALA A 57 -1.86 -12.38 -7.85
CA ALA A 57 -3.08 -13.12 -8.13
C ALA A 57 -4.33 -12.31 -7.70
N GLY A 58 -4.80 -11.45 -8.61
CA GLY A 58 -5.95 -10.57 -8.39
C GLY A 58 -5.57 -9.12 -8.06
N ASN A 59 -6.53 -8.35 -7.54
CA ASN A 59 -6.30 -6.97 -7.11
C ASN A 59 -5.64 -6.89 -5.71
N GLN A 60 -5.23 -5.69 -5.28
CA GLN A 60 -4.55 -5.50 -3.98
C GLN A 60 -5.37 -6.03 -2.80
N LEU A 61 -6.68 -5.80 -2.82
CA LEU A 61 -7.58 -6.20 -1.75
C LEU A 61 -7.72 -7.73 -1.67
N GLU A 62 -7.90 -8.41 -2.79
CA GLU A 62 -7.99 -9.88 -2.84
C GLU A 62 -6.73 -10.54 -2.30
N VAL A 63 -5.56 -9.99 -2.64
CA VAL A 63 -4.28 -10.47 -2.13
C VAL A 63 -4.14 -10.20 -0.64
N ALA A 64 -4.50 -9.00 -0.17
CA ALA A 64 -4.50 -8.68 1.26
C ALA A 64 -5.42 -9.63 2.05
N LYS A 65 -6.63 -9.93 1.55
CA LYS A 65 -7.55 -10.92 2.15
C LYS A 65 -6.91 -12.29 2.25
N LYS A 66 -6.33 -12.81 1.16
CA LYS A 66 -5.64 -14.12 1.14
C LYS A 66 -4.50 -14.16 2.17
N LYS A 67 -3.70 -13.10 2.27
CA LYS A 67 -2.62 -12.97 3.26
C LYS A 67 -3.17 -12.97 4.69
N ALA A 68 -4.20 -12.18 4.96
CA ALA A 68 -4.85 -12.11 6.27
C ALA A 68 -5.37 -13.48 6.70
N TYR A 69 -6.16 -14.17 5.87
CA TYR A 69 -6.71 -15.47 6.20
C TYR A 69 -5.64 -16.56 6.36
N ALA A 70 -4.59 -16.54 5.54
CA ALA A 70 -3.46 -17.46 5.70
C ALA A 70 -2.74 -17.25 7.03
N ALA A 71 -2.50 -15.99 7.43
CA ALA A 71 -1.89 -15.66 8.71
C ALA A 71 -2.76 -16.13 9.88
N MET A 72 -4.07 -15.83 9.86
CA MET A 72 -5.02 -16.25 10.90
C MET A 72 -5.03 -17.76 11.11
N LYS A 73 -4.96 -18.53 10.01
CA LYS A 73 -4.92 -19.99 10.06
C LYS A 73 -3.65 -20.50 10.75
N LEU A 74 -2.50 -19.88 10.48
CA LEU A 74 -1.22 -20.27 11.08
C LEU A 74 -1.14 -19.92 12.57
N THR A 75 -1.70 -18.79 12.97
CA THR A 75 -1.59 -18.28 14.36
C THR A 75 -2.82 -18.59 15.21
N ASN A 76 -3.82 -19.28 14.66
CA ASN A 76 -5.11 -19.54 15.31
C ASN A 76 -5.74 -18.26 15.92
N THR A 77 -5.74 -17.16 15.17
CA THR A 77 -6.34 -15.89 15.59
C THR A 77 -7.62 -15.59 14.83
N ASP A 78 -8.49 -14.78 15.44
CA ASP A 78 -9.76 -14.32 14.87
C ASP A 78 -9.69 -12.89 14.30
N MET A 79 -8.57 -12.20 14.50
CA MET A 79 -8.25 -10.92 13.87
C MET A 79 -6.93 -10.95 13.10
N ALA A 80 -6.88 -10.21 11.99
CA ALA A 80 -5.68 -10.01 11.21
C ALA A 80 -5.56 -8.63 10.58
N ILE A 81 -4.32 -8.23 10.35
CA ILE A 81 -3.92 -7.14 9.48
C ILE A 81 -3.13 -7.71 8.31
N ALA A 82 -3.45 -7.27 7.10
CA ALA A 82 -2.62 -7.50 5.92
C ALA A 82 -2.36 -6.19 5.20
N SER A 83 -1.19 -6.08 4.56
CA SER A 83 -0.86 -4.91 3.74
C SER A 83 -0.42 -5.27 2.33
N GLU A 84 -0.85 -4.46 1.38
CA GLU A 84 -0.50 -4.56 -0.03
C GLU A 84 -0.20 -3.19 -0.64
N GLY A 85 0.90 -3.10 -1.38
CA GLY A 85 1.32 -1.88 -2.06
C GLY A 85 1.27 -2.03 -3.58
N SER A 86 1.01 -0.94 -4.29
CA SER A 86 1.06 -0.91 -5.75
C SER A 86 1.70 0.38 -6.23
N PHE A 87 2.67 0.24 -7.12
CA PHE A 87 3.34 1.36 -7.76
C PHE A 87 2.84 1.49 -9.20
N GLY A 88 2.66 2.72 -9.66
CA GLY A 88 2.21 3.01 -11.01
C GLY A 88 1.98 4.50 -11.23
N ALA A 89 1.54 4.86 -12.43
CA ALA A 89 1.17 6.23 -12.77
C ALA A 89 0.09 6.77 -11.80
N HIS A 90 0.21 8.05 -11.44
CA HIS A 90 -0.80 8.71 -10.63
C HIS A 90 -2.10 8.82 -11.44
N PRO A 91 -3.27 8.43 -10.89
CA PRO A 91 -4.53 8.38 -11.65
C PRO A 91 -4.92 9.71 -12.30
N SER A 92 -4.68 10.82 -11.59
CA SER A 92 -4.98 12.17 -12.09
C SER A 92 -3.80 12.83 -12.82
N ILE A 93 -2.59 12.29 -12.71
CA ILE A 93 -1.37 12.89 -13.27
C ILE A 93 -0.50 11.77 -13.85
N PRO A 94 -0.82 11.25 -15.05
CA PRO A 94 -0.27 9.98 -15.53
C PRO A 94 1.26 9.91 -15.68
N PHE A 95 1.93 11.06 -15.79
CA PHE A 95 3.39 11.17 -15.89
C PHE A 95 4.13 11.16 -14.55
N ILE A 96 3.42 11.25 -13.42
CA ILE A 96 4.00 11.14 -12.08
C ILE A 96 3.82 9.71 -11.56
N GLN A 97 4.89 9.11 -11.03
CA GLN A 97 4.79 7.83 -10.36
C GLN A 97 4.18 7.99 -8.97
N SER A 98 3.37 7.02 -8.55
CA SER A 98 2.74 7.00 -7.24
C SER A 98 2.78 5.61 -6.62
N ASN A 99 2.80 5.59 -5.28
CA ASN A 99 2.55 4.41 -4.46
C ASN A 99 1.15 4.49 -3.88
N LEU A 100 0.38 3.41 -3.95
CA LEU A 100 -0.84 3.19 -3.17
C LEU A 100 -0.63 2.02 -2.21
N GLU A 101 -0.57 2.31 -0.92
CA GLU A 101 -0.60 1.30 0.14
C GLU A 101 -2.03 1.09 0.63
N LEU A 102 -2.40 -0.18 0.80
CA LEU A 102 -3.64 -0.67 1.40
C LEU A 102 -3.29 -1.44 2.68
N ILE A 103 -3.97 -1.12 3.78
CA ILE A 103 -4.02 -1.94 5.00
C ILE A 103 -5.44 -2.48 5.15
N LEU A 104 -5.55 -3.78 5.36
CA LEU A 104 -6.80 -4.48 5.57
C LEU A 104 -6.86 -5.04 6.99
N PHE A 105 -7.88 -4.66 7.74
CA PHE A 105 -8.25 -5.25 9.02
C PHE A 105 -9.42 -6.21 8.83
N ILE A 106 -9.28 -7.42 9.37
CA ILE A 106 -10.35 -8.42 9.42
C ILE A 106 -10.56 -8.82 10.88
N ASP A 107 -11.82 -8.85 11.32
CA ASP A 107 -12.25 -9.45 12.59
C ASP A 107 -13.41 -10.41 12.33
N LYS A 108 -13.15 -11.72 12.45
CA LYS A 108 -14.16 -12.77 12.21
C LYS A 108 -15.24 -12.79 13.28
N LYS A 109 -14.91 -12.46 14.54
CA LYS A 109 -15.86 -12.55 15.65
C LYS A 109 -16.98 -11.51 15.51
N ASN A 110 -16.63 -10.34 14.98
CA ASN A 110 -17.56 -9.23 14.77
C ASN A 110 -17.96 -9.05 13.30
N THR A 111 -17.52 -9.94 12.41
CA THR A 111 -17.76 -9.88 10.96
C THR A 111 -17.37 -8.52 10.36
N LEU A 112 -16.17 -8.03 10.70
CA LEU A 112 -15.67 -6.74 10.23
C LEU A 112 -14.60 -6.91 9.17
N GLU A 113 -14.69 -6.10 8.13
CA GLU A 113 -13.65 -5.87 7.14
C GLU A 113 -13.48 -4.36 6.94
N ILE A 114 -12.36 -3.80 7.42
CA ILE A 114 -12.13 -2.35 7.40
C ILE A 114 -10.80 -2.10 6.69
N ARG A 115 -10.76 -1.06 5.85
CA ARG A 115 -9.61 -0.75 4.99
C ARG A 115 -9.06 0.61 5.37
N GLY A 116 -7.74 0.76 5.27
CA GLY A 116 -7.06 2.05 5.28
C GLY A 116 -6.18 2.17 4.05
N HIS A 117 -6.03 3.39 3.54
CA HIS A 117 -5.24 3.64 2.34
C HIS A 117 -4.31 4.84 2.53
N HIS A 118 -3.19 4.81 1.81
CA HIS A 118 -2.38 5.99 1.62
C HIS A 118 -1.79 6.01 0.21
N ARG A 119 -2.03 7.12 -0.51
CA ARG A 119 -1.39 7.39 -1.80
C ARG A 119 -0.33 8.48 -1.62
N THR A 120 0.83 8.27 -2.21
CA THR A 120 1.90 9.28 -2.26
C THR A 120 2.62 9.25 -3.61
N SER A 121 3.08 10.41 -4.06
CA SER A 121 4.03 10.54 -5.18
C SER A 121 5.49 10.60 -4.71
N GLU A 122 5.72 10.61 -3.39
CA GLU A 122 7.04 10.45 -2.79
C GLU A 122 7.46 8.98 -2.94
N THR A 123 8.30 8.70 -3.94
CA THR A 123 8.83 7.36 -4.23
C THR A 123 10.21 7.50 -4.88
N ASN A 124 11.07 6.50 -4.66
CA ASN A 124 12.38 6.40 -5.30
C ASN A 124 12.40 5.30 -6.39
N MET A 125 11.24 4.90 -6.91
CA MET A 125 11.14 3.87 -7.93
C MET A 125 11.88 4.30 -9.21
N ASP A 126 13.02 3.67 -9.48
CA ASP A 126 13.84 3.94 -10.64
C ASP A 126 14.53 2.65 -11.08
N GLY A 127 14.97 2.62 -12.33
CA GLY A 127 15.74 1.50 -12.84
C GLY A 127 16.34 1.79 -14.21
N ALA A 128 17.57 1.33 -14.39
CA ALA A 128 18.37 1.62 -15.56
C ALA A 128 19.08 0.36 -16.07
N TYR A 129 19.44 0.37 -17.34
CA TYR A 129 20.46 -0.55 -17.83
C TYR A 129 21.84 0.05 -17.57
N VAL A 130 22.74 -0.76 -17.06
CA VAL A 130 24.14 -0.39 -16.81
C VAL A 130 25.07 -1.36 -17.55
N THR A 131 26.18 -0.84 -18.02
CA THR A 131 27.19 -1.51 -18.85
C THR A 131 28.53 -1.67 -18.13
N SER A 132 28.73 -0.97 -17.01
CA SER A 132 29.94 -1.04 -16.19
C SER A 132 29.62 -1.15 -14.69
N VAL A 133 30.63 -1.52 -13.91
CA VAL A 133 30.54 -1.53 -12.44
C VAL A 133 30.36 -0.10 -11.91
N ASP A 134 31.06 0.87 -12.49
CA ASP A 134 30.99 2.28 -12.08
C ASP A 134 29.59 2.85 -12.31
N GLU A 135 28.94 2.53 -13.43
CA GLU A 135 27.55 2.92 -13.67
C GLU A 135 26.59 2.31 -12.62
N ALA A 136 26.82 1.06 -12.21
CA ALA A 136 26.01 0.41 -11.18
C ALA A 136 26.21 1.06 -9.80
N VAL A 137 27.45 1.39 -9.44
CA VAL A 137 27.79 2.07 -8.18
C VAL A 137 27.22 3.50 -8.17
N ASN A 138 27.37 4.25 -9.26
CA ASN A 138 26.83 5.60 -9.39
C ASN A 138 25.30 5.61 -9.27
N PHE A 139 24.61 4.65 -9.88
CA PHE A 139 23.17 4.47 -9.70
C PHE A 139 22.82 4.24 -8.22
N ALA A 140 23.52 3.32 -7.54
CA ALA A 140 23.25 3.03 -6.13
C ALA A 140 23.45 4.25 -5.23
N ILE A 141 24.54 5.01 -5.42
CA ILE A 141 24.83 6.24 -4.66
C ILE A 141 23.74 7.30 -4.91
N LYS A 142 23.36 7.52 -6.18
CA LYS A 142 22.27 8.46 -6.54
C LYS A 142 20.96 8.14 -5.81
N HIS A 143 20.69 6.87 -5.53
CA HIS A 143 19.49 6.41 -4.84
C HIS A 143 19.69 6.17 -3.34
N ASN A 144 20.71 6.78 -2.73
CA ASN A 144 20.98 6.75 -1.29
C ASN A 144 21.20 5.32 -0.74
N PHE A 145 21.83 4.44 -1.51
CA PHE A 145 22.30 3.15 -1.01
C PHE A 145 23.36 3.35 0.10
N PRO A 146 23.37 2.57 1.20
CA PRO A 146 22.57 1.37 1.47
C PRO A 146 21.26 1.60 2.24
N GLU A 147 20.89 2.86 2.51
CA GLU A 147 19.63 3.18 3.19
C GLU A 147 18.43 2.63 2.40
N PHE A 148 18.47 2.81 1.07
CA PHE A 148 17.57 2.14 0.15
C PHE A 148 18.25 0.92 -0.47
N GLY A 149 17.51 -0.19 -0.58
CA GLY A 149 18.01 -1.38 -1.23
C GLY A 149 18.09 -1.23 -2.75
N ILE A 150 18.92 -2.09 -3.35
CA ILE A 150 19.11 -2.20 -4.79
C ILE A 150 18.92 -3.67 -5.20
N ILE A 151 18.39 -3.88 -6.40
CA ILE A 151 18.26 -5.18 -7.05
C ILE A 151 19.04 -5.16 -8.37
N LEU A 152 19.87 -6.18 -8.60
CA LEU A 152 20.49 -6.43 -9.90
C LEU A 152 19.79 -7.59 -10.61
N LYS A 153 19.57 -7.44 -11.92
CA LYS A 153 18.89 -8.41 -12.78
C LYS A 153 19.63 -8.55 -14.10
N SER A 154 19.59 -9.73 -14.68
CA SER A 154 20.08 -9.96 -16.05
C SER A 154 19.34 -9.11 -17.10
N GLY A 155 18.12 -8.66 -16.82
CA GLY A 155 17.38 -7.70 -17.64
C GLY A 155 16.11 -7.20 -16.93
N LYS A 156 15.49 -6.12 -17.43
CA LYS A 156 14.36 -5.44 -16.75
C LYS A 156 13.20 -6.38 -16.39
N LYS A 157 12.81 -7.25 -17.33
CA LYS A 157 11.74 -8.25 -17.16
C LYS A 157 12.26 -9.64 -16.83
N SER A 158 13.57 -9.79 -16.59
CA SER A 158 14.15 -11.10 -16.34
C SER A 158 13.69 -11.65 -14.99
N LYS A 159 13.40 -12.95 -14.99
CA LYS A 159 13.09 -13.74 -13.79
C LYS A 159 14.27 -14.58 -13.32
N PHE A 160 15.35 -14.59 -14.10
CA PHE A 160 16.54 -15.37 -13.84
C PHE A 160 17.65 -14.44 -13.38
N GLU A 161 18.42 -14.89 -12.38
CA GLU A 161 19.57 -14.17 -11.85
C GLU A 161 19.23 -12.78 -11.34
N ILE A 162 18.49 -12.79 -10.24
CA ILE A 162 18.08 -11.61 -9.51
C ILE A 162 18.88 -11.63 -8.21
N TYR A 163 19.76 -10.64 -8.04
CA TYR A 163 20.46 -10.43 -6.78
C TYR A 163 19.71 -9.40 -5.96
N LYS A 164 19.23 -9.84 -4.80
CA LYS A 164 18.52 -9.03 -3.80
C LYS A 164 19.36 -8.96 -2.53
N ASN A 165 18.94 -8.09 -1.60
CA ASN A 165 19.55 -7.99 -0.27
C ASN A 165 21.04 -7.62 -0.27
N ILE A 166 21.52 -6.99 -1.36
CA ILE A 166 22.86 -6.42 -1.43
C ILE A 166 22.99 -5.36 -0.33
N SER A 167 24.03 -5.46 0.50
CA SER A 167 24.17 -4.60 1.69
C SER A 167 25.39 -3.69 1.66
N THR A 168 26.33 -3.90 0.75
CA THR A 168 27.56 -3.11 0.62
C THR A 168 27.87 -2.77 -0.85
N LEU A 169 28.63 -1.69 -1.06
CA LEU A 169 29.11 -1.31 -2.39
C LEU A 169 30.08 -2.37 -2.96
N ASP A 170 30.86 -3.02 -2.11
CA ASP A 170 31.75 -4.11 -2.53
C ASP A 170 30.96 -5.31 -3.05
N GLU A 171 29.89 -5.71 -2.35
CA GLU A 171 29.02 -6.77 -2.85
C GLU A 171 28.35 -6.36 -4.16
N LEU A 172 27.80 -5.13 -4.24
CA LEU A 172 27.20 -4.62 -5.47
C LEU A 172 28.19 -4.71 -6.65
N SER A 173 29.41 -4.25 -6.43
CA SER A 173 30.48 -4.21 -7.44
C SER A 173 30.88 -5.62 -7.88
N TYR A 174 31.05 -6.53 -6.92
CA TYR A 174 31.33 -7.94 -7.19
C TYR A 174 30.23 -8.59 -8.03
N ARG A 175 28.96 -8.40 -7.64
CA ARG A 175 27.81 -8.98 -8.36
C ARG A 175 27.68 -8.39 -9.77
N ALA A 176 27.78 -7.07 -9.90
CA ALA A 176 27.73 -6.39 -11.19
C ALA A 176 28.84 -6.87 -12.13
N LYS A 177 30.09 -6.92 -11.64
CA LYS A 177 31.25 -7.45 -12.40
C LYS A 177 31.01 -8.88 -12.85
N LYS A 178 30.56 -9.75 -11.93
CA LYS A 178 30.27 -11.16 -12.22
C LYS A 178 29.22 -11.31 -13.32
N MET A 179 28.15 -10.51 -13.31
CA MET A 179 27.11 -10.58 -14.33
C MET A 179 27.59 -10.03 -15.68
N LEU A 180 28.30 -8.90 -15.68
CA LEU A 180 28.82 -8.25 -16.90
C LEU A 180 29.94 -9.04 -17.57
N SER A 181 30.72 -9.82 -16.82
CA SER A 181 31.84 -10.63 -17.35
C SER A 181 31.41 -11.85 -18.18
N ARG A 182 30.10 -12.11 -18.28
CA ARG A 182 29.58 -13.31 -18.95
C ARG A 182 29.61 -13.16 -20.47
N PRO A 183 29.85 -14.26 -21.21
CA PRO A 183 29.76 -14.24 -22.66
C PRO A 183 28.42 -13.66 -23.15
N PHE A 184 28.49 -12.78 -24.15
CA PHE A 184 27.34 -12.14 -24.80
C PHE A 184 26.48 -11.20 -23.92
N VAL A 185 26.88 -10.92 -22.68
CA VAL A 185 26.22 -9.91 -21.84
C VAL A 185 26.83 -8.53 -22.10
N LYS A 186 26.04 -7.60 -22.65
CA LYS A 186 26.48 -6.21 -22.90
C LYS A 186 26.03 -5.23 -21.82
N LYS A 187 24.97 -5.57 -21.10
CA LYS A 187 24.34 -4.73 -20.08
C LYS A 187 23.53 -5.58 -19.13
N ILE A 188 23.38 -5.10 -17.91
CA ILE A 188 22.49 -5.66 -16.88
C ILE A 188 21.49 -4.59 -16.46
N PHE A 189 20.44 -4.97 -15.75
CA PHE A 189 19.45 -4.04 -15.23
C PHE A 189 19.61 -3.88 -13.72
N ILE A 190 19.62 -2.63 -13.26
CA ILE A 190 19.65 -2.25 -11.86
C ILE A 190 18.36 -1.49 -11.54
N GLU A 191 17.73 -1.78 -10.40
CA GLU A 191 16.52 -1.08 -9.94
C GLU A 191 16.55 -0.85 -8.44
N THR A 192 15.82 0.16 -7.98
CA THR A 192 15.60 0.39 -6.55
C THR A 192 14.71 -0.71 -5.96
N ASP A 193 15.01 -1.12 -4.73
CA ASP A 193 14.27 -2.18 -4.06
C ASP A 193 13.00 -1.65 -3.40
N MET A 194 11.86 -1.93 -4.02
CA MET A 194 10.56 -1.46 -3.53
C MET A 194 9.98 -2.33 -2.41
N ARG A 195 10.72 -3.33 -1.87
CA ARG A 195 10.27 -4.12 -0.72
C ARG A 195 10.33 -3.27 0.55
N ALA A 196 9.28 -3.32 1.38
CA ALA A 196 9.11 -2.42 2.53
C ALA A 196 10.35 -2.32 3.45
N HIS A 197 10.92 -3.44 3.89
CA HIS A 197 12.14 -3.47 4.73
C HIS A 197 13.43 -2.91 4.09
N LYS A 198 13.40 -2.60 2.79
CA LYS A 198 14.51 -2.00 2.03
C LYS A 198 14.20 -0.59 1.55
N ASN A 199 13.06 -0.03 1.97
CA ASN A 199 12.57 1.24 1.48
C ASN A 199 11.90 2.04 2.61
N PRO A 200 12.64 2.95 3.28
CA PRO A 200 12.11 3.77 4.37
C PRO A 200 10.89 4.63 3.98
N ILE A 201 10.86 5.17 2.76
CA ILE A 201 9.72 5.95 2.26
C ILE A 201 8.46 5.08 2.22
N ARG A 202 8.59 3.85 1.73
CA ARG A 202 7.48 2.89 1.71
C ARG A 202 7.03 2.50 3.12
N MET A 203 7.95 2.33 4.07
CA MET A 203 7.58 2.06 5.47
C MET A 203 6.75 3.20 6.07
N LYS A 204 7.12 4.46 5.82
CA LYS A 204 6.31 5.63 6.20
C LYS A 204 4.94 5.65 5.52
N ALA A 205 4.85 5.24 4.25
CA ALA A 205 3.57 5.14 3.56
C ALA A 205 2.64 4.07 4.18
N ILE A 206 3.18 2.92 4.59
CA ILE A 206 2.45 1.86 5.31
C ILE A 206 1.96 2.37 6.67
N GLU A 207 2.80 3.11 7.40
CA GLU A 207 2.43 3.76 8.66
C GLU A 207 1.22 4.70 8.48
N LYS A 208 1.28 5.60 7.48
CA LYS A 208 0.18 6.52 7.15
C LYS A 208 -1.11 5.78 6.77
N ALA A 209 -1.01 4.69 6.00
CA ALA A 209 -2.16 3.86 5.67
C ALA A 209 -2.74 3.14 6.90
N THR A 210 -1.90 2.82 7.89
CA THR A 210 -2.32 2.23 9.16
C THR A 210 -3.04 3.27 10.04
N ILE A 211 -2.56 4.51 10.04
CA ILE A 211 -3.25 5.64 10.71
C ILE A 211 -4.63 5.87 10.08
N ASP A 212 -4.73 5.84 8.74
CA ASP A 212 -6.03 5.94 8.04
C ASP A 212 -6.97 4.78 8.42
N LEU A 213 -6.46 3.55 8.46
CA LEU A 213 -7.23 2.40 8.94
C LEU A 213 -7.78 2.63 10.35
N LEU A 214 -6.96 3.13 11.28
CA LEU A 214 -7.36 3.36 12.66
C LEU A 214 -8.45 4.43 12.78
N LYS A 215 -8.38 5.50 11.97
CA LYS A 215 -9.47 6.48 11.85
C LYS A 215 -10.76 5.80 11.38
N ASN A 216 -10.67 4.93 10.37
CA ASN A 216 -11.83 4.22 9.83
C ASN A 216 -12.44 3.24 10.86
N ILE A 217 -11.60 2.58 11.67
CA ILE A 217 -12.05 1.72 12.78
C ILE A 217 -12.74 2.56 13.88
N GLN A 218 -12.27 3.77 14.14
CA GLN A 218 -12.88 4.67 15.14
C GLN A 218 -14.19 5.31 14.64
N SER A 219 -14.39 5.39 13.32
CA SER A 219 -15.66 5.83 12.74
C SER A 219 -16.73 4.75 12.92
N VAL A 220 -17.74 5.03 13.74
CA VAL A 220 -18.79 4.07 14.10
C VAL A 220 -20.14 4.45 13.51
N CYS A 221 -20.94 3.43 13.19
CA CYS A 221 -22.32 3.62 12.74
C CYS A 221 -23.11 4.38 13.82
N PRO A 222 -23.88 5.44 13.49
CA PRO A 222 -24.64 6.18 14.48
C PRO A 222 -25.74 5.33 15.14
N GLU A 223 -26.31 4.37 14.41
CA GLU A 223 -27.37 3.48 14.91
C GLU A 223 -26.82 2.34 15.77
N CYS A 224 -26.03 1.44 15.19
CA CYS A 224 -25.61 0.21 15.88
C CYS A 224 -24.20 0.29 16.50
N LYS A 225 -23.51 1.43 16.36
CA LYS A 225 -22.13 1.67 16.85
C LYS A 225 -21.06 0.71 16.27
N THR A 226 -21.36 0.02 15.17
CA THR A 226 -20.39 -0.86 14.48
C THR A 226 -19.23 -0.03 13.90
N PRO A 227 -17.96 -0.41 14.15
CA PRO A 227 -16.78 0.19 13.53
C PRO A 227 -16.78 0.14 12.00
N GLY A 228 -16.08 1.06 11.35
CA GLY A 228 -15.92 1.06 9.90
C GLY A 228 -17.00 1.82 9.14
N PHE A 229 -17.72 2.74 9.79
CA PHE A 229 -18.75 3.55 9.14
C PHE A 229 -18.11 4.72 8.38
N VAL A 230 -17.66 4.45 7.17
CA VAL A 230 -16.97 5.39 6.28
C VAL A 230 -17.72 5.56 4.97
N ALA A 231 -17.29 6.51 4.14
CA ALA A 231 -17.86 6.68 2.81
C ALA A 231 -17.57 5.43 1.96
N VAL A 232 -18.61 4.86 1.36
CA VAL A 232 -18.56 3.67 0.50
C VAL A 232 -18.80 4.00 -0.97
N ASP A 233 -19.46 5.12 -1.23
CA ASP A 233 -19.78 5.62 -2.56
C ASP A 233 -19.96 7.16 -2.51
N PHE A 234 -20.25 7.78 -3.65
CA PHE A 234 -20.54 9.20 -3.73
C PHE A 234 -21.58 9.50 -4.81
N GLU A 235 -22.36 10.54 -4.59
CA GLU A 235 -23.24 11.11 -5.60
C GLU A 235 -22.50 12.22 -6.35
N LYS A 236 -22.47 12.14 -7.67
CA LYS A 236 -21.92 13.19 -8.55
C LYS A 236 -22.89 14.34 -8.72
N GLY A 237 -22.39 15.49 -9.14
CA GLY A 237 -23.22 16.58 -9.64
C GLY A 237 -22.92 17.94 -9.01
N LEU A 238 -21.75 18.14 -8.40
CA LEU A 238 -21.37 19.44 -7.88
C LEU A 238 -21.43 20.49 -9.01
N PRO A 239 -22.23 21.56 -8.90
CA PRO A 239 -22.49 22.46 -10.00
C PRO A 239 -21.26 23.33 -10.33
N CYS A 240 -20.94 23.47 -11.61
CA CYS A 240 -19.84 24.34 -12.08
C CYS A 240 -20.06 25.79 -11.65
N SER A 241 -19.02 26.47 -11.15
CA SER A 241 -19.13 27.85 -10.71
C SER A 241 -19.48 28.83 -11.84
N LEU A 242 -19.10 28.50 -13.09
CA LEU A 242 -19.34 29.32 -14.29
C LEU A 242 -20.66 28.97 -14.99
N CYS A 243 -20.80 27.76 -15.53
CA CYS A 243 -21.96 27.39 -16.36
C CYS A 243 -23.11 26.73 -15.58
N LYS A 244 -22.93 26.45 -14.28
CA LYS A 244 -23.90 25.77 -13.39
C LYS A 244 -24.29 24.34 -13.77
N ILE A 245 -23.77 23.80 -14.87
CA ILE A 245 -23.97 22.40 -15.26
C ILE A 245 -23.34 21.48 -14.20
N PRO A 246 -24.03 20.39 -13.77
CA PRO A 246 -23.48 19.39 -12.87
C PRO A 246 -22.19 18.78 -13.41
N THR A 247 -21.17 18.67 -12.56
CA THR A 247 -19.87 18.07 -12.92
C THR A 247 -19.76 16.63 -12.43
N ASP A 248 -18.69 15.94 -12.85
CA ASP A 248 -18.32 14.62 -12.32
C ASP A 248 -17.78 14.67 -10.88
N LEU A 249 -17.64 15.85 -10.29
CA LEU A 249 -17.24 15.98 -8.89
C LEU A 249 -18.38 15.56 -7.97
N PRO A 250 -18.05 14.90 -6.84
CA PRO A 250 -19.05 14.48 -5.87
C PRO A 250 -19.66 15.68 -5.15
N ILE A 251 -20.98 15.64 -4.97
CA ILE A 251 -21.75 16.56 -4.12
C ILE A 251 -22.02 15.94 -2.75
N TYR A 252 -22.23 14.62 -2.69
CA TYR A 252 -22.42 13.88 -1.44
C TYR A 252 -21.52 12.66 -1.37
N ASP A 253 -20.98 12.38 -0.18
CA ASP A 253 -20.40 11.09 0.17
C ASP A 253 -21.49 10.21 0.79
N ILE A 254 -21.62 8.97 0.31
CA ILE A 254 -22.60 7.99 0.76
C ILE A 254 -21.94 7.06 1.79
N TYR A 255 -22.56 6.94 2.96
CA TYR A 255 -22.12 6.08 4.06
C TYR A 255 -23.13 4.94 4.25
N HIS A 256 -22.62 3.73 4.45
CA HIS A 256 -23.45 2.54 4.67
C HIS A 256 -22.87 1.67 5.79
N CYS A 257 -23.75 1.08 6.61
CA CYS A 257 -23.36 0.11 7.63
C CYS A 257 -23.80 -1.30 7.24
N GLU A 258 -22.84 -2.15 6.90
CA GLU A 258 -23.06 -3.56 6.53
C GLU A 258 -23.76 -4.40 7.63
N LYS A 259 -23.73 -3.96 8.90
CA LYS A 259 -24.30 -4.72 10.02
C LYS A 259 -25.81 -4.47 10.22
N CYS A 260 -26.24 -3.21 10.20
CA CYS A 260 -27.64 -2.85 10.47
C CYS A 260 -28.37 -2.26 9.26
N GLY A 261 -27.68 -2.10 8.12
CA GLY A 261 -28.24 -1.54 6.90
C GLY A 261 -28.45 -0.02 6.90
N PHE A 262 -28.07 0.68 7.99
CA PHE A 262 -28.22 2.14 8.06
C PHE A 262 -27.38 2.82 6.98
N SER A 263 -28.01 3.73 6.23
CA SER A 263 -27.37 4.54 5.20
C SER A 263 -27.63 6.02 5.44
N THR A 264 -26.65 6.85 5.14
CA THR A 264 -26.79 8.31 5.15
C THR A 264 -25.85 8.93 4.14
N GLN A 265 -26.08 10.19 3.80
CA GLN A 265 -25.20 10.95 2.92
C GLN A 265 -24.73 12.23 3.60
N LYS A 266 -23.51 12.67 3.28
CA LYS A 266 -22.91 13.88 3.83
C LYS A 266 -22.38 14.77 2.69
N PRO A 267 -22.62 16.09 2.73
CA PRO A 267 -22.07 17.01 1.72
C PRO A 267 -20.55 16.91 1.63
N VAL A 268 -20.02 16.92 0.41
CA VAL A 268 -18.58 16.94 0.18
C VAL A 268 -18.08 18.38 0.25
N THR A 269 -17.21 18.67 1.21
CA THR A 269 -16.71 20.05 1.44
C THR A 269 -15.36 20.34 0.80
N LYS A 270 -14.59 19.32 0.40
CA LYS A 270 -13.22 19.47 -0.15
C LYS A 270 -13.14 20.29 -1.45
N TYR A 271 -14.26 20.44 -2.17
CA TYR A 271 -14.34 21.19 -3.42
C TYR A 271 -15.08 22.53 -3.27
N GLY A 272 -15.53 22.87 -2.06
CA GLY A 272 -16.46 23.98 -1.82
C GLY A 272 -17.88 23.66 -2.32
N ASP A 273 -18.74 24.68 -2.36
CA ASP A 273 -20.15 24.54 -2.77
C ASP A 273 -20.32 24.50 -4.30
N LEU A 274 -19.32 24.94 -5.05
CA LEU A 274 -19.32 25.02 -6.52
C LEU A 274 -18.01 24.45 -7.08
N ALA A 275 -18.10 23.70 -8.17
CA ALA A 275 -16.95 23.14 -8.86
C ALA A 275 -16.15 24.22 -9.62
N ASP A 276 -14.83 24.18 -9.51
CA ASP A 276 -13.92 24.96 -10.38
C ASP A 276 -14.14 24.55 -11.86
N PRO A 277 -14.29 25.52 -12.79
CA PRO A 277 -14.54 25.22 -14.20
C PRO A 277 -13.52 24.28 -14.86
N LYS A 278 -12.30 24.16 -14.32
CA LYS A 278 -11.30 23.19 -14.80
C LYS A 278 -11.74 21.72 -14.68
N TYR A 279 -12.70 21.42 -13.80
CA TYR A 279 -13.26 20.09 -13.63
C TYR A 279 -14.60 19.89 -14.36
N CYS A 280 -15.09 20.91 -15.06
CA CYS A 280 -16.34 20.84 -15.80
C CYS A 280 -16.09 20.42 -17.25
N GLY A 281 -16.56 19.24 -17.66
CA GLY A 281 -16.39 18.76 -19.04
C GLY A 281 -17.06 19.63 -20.13
N HIS A 282 -17.90 20.59 -19.75
CA HIS A 282 -18.42 21.59 -20.69
C HIS A 282 -17.52 22.84 -20.78
N CYS A 283 -17.01 23.35 -19.64
CA CYS A 283 -16.14 24.54 -19.64
C CYS A 283 -14.69 24.21 -20.01
N ASN A 284 -14.26 22.99 -19.71
CA ASN A 284 -12.93 22.45 -19.96
C ASN A 284 -13.06 21.00 -20.47
N PRO A 285 -13.49 20.80 -21.73
CA PRO A 285 -13.64 19.49 -22.37
C PRO A 285 -12.30 18.76 -22.58
#